data_AF-A0A2P5I248-F1
#
_entry.id   AF-A0A2P5I248-F1
#
_cell.length_a   1.000
_cell.length_b   1.000
_cell.length_c   1.000
_cell.angle_alpha   90.00
_cell.angle_beta   90.00
_cell.angle_gamma   90.00
#
_symmetry.space_group_name_H-M   'P 1'
#
loop_
_entity.id
_entity.type
_entity.pdbx_description
1 polymer ?
#
loop_
_entity_poly.entity_id
_entity_poly.type
_entity_poly.pdbx_seq_one_letter_code
_entity_poly.pdbx_strand_id
1 'polypeptide(L)'
;MSAEGCQSLARVYAVEATAFVLHCTAVLTDKAIEANGTAGSPHMGAPGGGSSAVFGPDGRRLTEPLGVEEEGIIYADLDLDEISRIKMFAHCTGHYSRPDLMWLSVDNNAKSLVRPTGAPPVKGDENARSGRQD
;
A
#
# COMPACT_ATOMS: atom_id res chain seq x y z
N MET A 1 9.92 10.53 -5.38
CA MET A 1 8.69 10.32 -6.19
C MET A 1 7.86 11.59 -6.10
N SER A 2 7.22 12.02 -7.19
CA SER A 2 6.33 13.20 -7.15
C SER A 2 5.05 12.91 -6.36
N ALA A 3 4.40 13.95 -5.84
CA ALA A 3 3.12 13.81 -5.14
C ALA A 3 2.06 13.15 -6.04
N GLU A 4 2.00 13.56 -7.32
CA GLU A 4 1.12 12.97 -8.33
C GLU A 4 1.37 11.47 -8.52
N GLY A 5 2.63 11.05 -8.61
CA GLY A 5 2.99 9.64 -8.76
C GLY A 5 2.59 8.81 -7.54
N CYS A 6 2.85 9.32 -6.33
CA CYS A 6 2.46 8.66 -5.09
C CYS A 6 0.92 8.53 -4.97
N GLN A 7 0.19 9.60 -5.25
CA GLN A 7 -1.28 9.57 -5.22
C GLN A 7 -1.88 8.66 -6.30
N SER A 8 -1.27 8.62 -7.49
CA SER A 8 -1.71 7.72 -8.56
C SER A 8 -1.58 6.26 -8.14
N LEU A 9 -0.45 5.88 -7.53
CA LEU A 9 -0.25 4.52 -7.01
C LEU A 9 -1.25 4.21 -5.89
N ALA A 10 -1.49 5.14 -4.97
CA ALA A 10 -2.47 4.96 -3.90
C ALA A 10 -3.88 4.73 -4.44
N ARG A 11 -4.30 5.48 -5.49
CA ARG A 11 -5.59 5.30 -6.15
C ARG A 11 -5.69 3.96 -6.86
N VAL A 12 -4.66 3.56 -7.61
CA VAL A 12 -4.63 2.26 -8.27
C VAL A 12 -4.76 1.14 -7.24
N TYR A 13 -4.02 1.24 -6.13
CA TYR A 13 -4.13 0.27 -5.04
C TYR A 13 -5.53 0.21 -4.44
N ALA A 14 -6.19 1.36 -4.26
CA ALA A 14 -7.57 1.42 -3.75
C ALA A 14 -8.56 0.66 -4.67
N VAL A 15 -8.41 0.84 -5.99
CA VAL A 15 -9.23 0.17 -7.00
C VAL A 15 -8.93 -1.32 -7.06
N GLU A 16 -7.67 -1.71 -7.19
CA GLU A 16 -7.28 -3.12 -7.35
C GLU A 16 -7.59 -3.96 -6.11
N ALA A 17 -7.38 -3.39 -4.91
CA ALA A 17 -7.68 -4.05 -3.65
C ALA A 17 -9.17 -3.93 -3.27
N THR A 18 -9.95 -3.07 -3.95
CA THR A 18 -11.32 -2.70 -3.59
C THR A 18 -11.42 -2.30 -2.11
N ALA A 19 -10.60 -1.32 -1.71
CA ALA A 19 -10.46 -0.90 -0.32
C ALA A 19 -10.29 0.61 -0.20
N PHE A 20 -10.60 1.14 0.98
CA PHE A 20 -10.23 2.51 1.33
C PHE A 20 -8.73 2.59 1.59
N VAL A 21 -8.06 3.57 0.97
CA VAL A 21 -6.62 3.78 1.12
C VAL A 21 -6.36 5.08 1.84
N LEU A 22 -5.66 4.99 2.96
CA LEU A 22 -5.17 6.13 3.73
C LEU A 22 -3.73 6.39 3.30
N HIS A 23 -3.54 7.34 2.40
CA HIS A 23 -2.22 7.78 1.94
C HIS A 23 -1.69 8.84 2.89
N CYS A 24 -0.64 8.50 3.63
CA CYS A 24 -0.06 9.36 4.66
C CYS A 24 1.37 9.75 4.28
N THR A 25 1.66 11.04 4.37
CA THR A 25 2.99 11.60 4.11
C THR A 25 3.40 12.57 5.20
N ALA A 26 4.71 12.68 5.41
CA ALA A 26 5.28 13.64 6.34
C ALA A 26 5.38 15.02 5.66
N VAL A 27 5.11 16.07 6.43
CA VAL A 27 5.39 17.45 6.05
C VAL A 27 6.77 17.81 6.58
N LEU A 28 7.64 18.27 5.69
CA LEU A 28 8.97 18.76 6.02
C LEU A 28 8.89 20.28 6.21
N THR A 29 9.18 20.74 7.42
CA THR A 29 9.22 22.17 7.78
C THR A 29 10.65 22.69 7.79
N ASP A 30 10.83 24.01 7.74
CA ASP A 30 12.16 24.64 7.89
C ASP A 30 12.87 24.21 9.17
N LYS A 31 12.12 24.12 10.28
CA LYS A 31 12.65 23.65 11.57
C LYS A 31 13.17 22.22 11.48
N ALA A 32 12.48 21.35 10.75
CA ALA A 32 12.91 19.97 10.54
C ALA A 32 14.18 19.91 9.67
N ILE A 33 14.32 20.77 8.67
CA ILE A 33 15.52 20.84 7.82
C ILE A 33 16.73 21.28 8.64
N GLU A 34 16.57 22.31 9.47
CA GLU A 34 17.63 22.79 10.36
C GLU A 34 18.02 21.71 11.37
N ALA A 35 17.03 21.11 12.05
CA ALA A 35 17.27 20.10 13.08
C ALA A 35 17.96 18.83 12.54
N ASN A 36 17.68 18.46 11.28
CA ASN A 36 18.30 17.30 10.63
C ASN A 36 19.55 17.65 9.80
N GLY A 37 19.91 18.93 9.69
CA GLY A 37 21.08 19.37 8.91
C GLY A 37 20.98 19.06 7.42
N THR A 38 19.77 19.04 6.85
CA THR A 38 19.52 18.61 5.45
C THR A 38 19.49 19.77 4.45
N ALA A 39 19.82 20.98 4.90
CA ALA A 39 19.86 22.18 4.06
C ALA A 39 20.76 21.96 2.83
N GLY A 40 20.26 22.31 1.64
CA GLY A 40 20.96 22.12 0.38
C GLY A 40 20.96 20.69 -0.17
N SER A 41 20.33 19.72 0.53
CA SER A 41 20.16 18.37 -0.02
C SER A 41 19.14 18.36 -1.18
N PRO A 42 19.36 17.58 -2.25
CA PRO A 42 18.47 17.58 -3.43
C PRO A 42 17.03 17.10 -3.18
N HIS A 43 16.79 16.36 -2.08
CA HIS A 43 15.50 15.70 -1.84
C HIS A 43 14.79 16.17 -0.56
N MET A 44 15.54 16.62 0.44
CA MET A 44 15.01 17.02 1.75
C MET A 44 15.59 18.35 2.22
N GLY A 45 15.98 19.22 1.27
CA GLY A 45 16.61 20.52 1.55
C GLY A 45 15.65 21.70 1.48
N ALA A 46 14.38 21.47 1.18
CA ALA A 46 13.34 22.49 1.08
C ALA A 46 12.04 22.00 1.74
N PRO A 47 11.23 22.90 2.33
CA PRO A 47 9.94 22.54 2.89
C PRO A 47 9.03 21.87 1.86
N GLY A 48 8.13 21.00 2.34
CA GLY A 48 7.16 20.33 1.49
C GLY A 48 6.91 18.87 1.87
N GLY A 49 6.65 18.01 0.88
CA GLY A 49 6.46 16.57 1.07
C GLY A 49 5.05 16.16 1.48
N GLY A 50 4.23 17.10 1.96
CA GLY A 50 2.81 16.88 2.24
C GLY A 50 2.03 16.53 0.99
N SER A 51 1.29 15.43 1.03
CA SER A 51 0.39 14.97 -0.03
C SER A 51 -0.70 14.02 0.47
N SER A 52 -0.92 13.98 1.79
CA SER A 52 -1.79 13.03 2.47
C SER A 52 -3.24 13.14 1.96
N ALA A 53 -3.89 11.99 1.78
CA ALA A 53 -5.24 11.92 1.23
C ALA A 53 -5.91 10.59 1.60
N VAL A 54 -7.24 10.57 1.58
CA VAL A 54 -8.01 9.31 1.63
C VAL A 54 -8.62 9.04 0.27
N PHE A 55 -8.49 7.81 -0.21
CA PHE A 55 -9.09 7.34 -1.45
C PHE A 55 -10.13 6.26 -1.19
N GLY A 56 -11.27 6.36 -1.88
CA GLY A 56 -12.33 5.35 -1.88
C GLY A 56 -11.97 4.11 -2.70
N PRO A 57 -12.72 3.01 -2.56
CA PRO A 57 -12.49 1.76 -3.28
C PRO A 57 -12.63 1.88 -4.80
N ASP A 58 -13.21 2.97 -5.29
CA ASP A 58 -13.29 3.33 -6.72
C ASP A 58 -12.18 4.27 -7.19
N GLY A 59 -11.23 4.61 -6.30
CA GLY A 59 -10.11 5.50 -6.59
C GLY A 59 -10.42 6.99 -6.48
N ARG A 60 -11.64 7.38 -6.10
CA ARG A 60 -11.98 8.80 -5.87
C ARG A 60 -11.26 9.31 -4.62
N ARG A 61 -10.87 10.59 -4.61
CA ARG A 61 -10.37 11.25 -3.38
C ARG A 61 -11.56 11.64 -2.51
N LEU A 62 -11.52 11.30 -1.22
CA LEU A 62 -12.57 11.59 -0.25
C LEU A 62 -12.28 12.80 0.65
N THR A 63 -11.04 13.30 0.59
CA THR A 63 -10.61 14.47 1.35
C THR A 63 -10.41 15.67 0.44
N GLU A 64 -10.46 16.86 1.00
CA GLU A 64 -9.89 18.03 0.35
C GLU A 64 -8.35 17.93 0.30
N PRO A 65 -7.70 18.55 -0.70
CA PRO A 65 -6.25 18.59 -0.74
C PRO A 65 -5.73 19.58 0.30
N LEU A 66 -4.72 19.16 1.06
CA LEU A 66 -3.90 20.08 1.87
C LEU A 66 -2.71 20.59 1.05
N GLY A 67 -2.23 21.78 1.40
CA GLY A 67 -0.99 22.31 0.86
C GLY A 67 0.21 21.40 1.12
N VAL A 68 1.21 21.43 0.23
CA VAL A 68 2.39 20.56 0.34
C VAL A 68 3.27 20.85 1.57
N GLU A 69 3.17 22.06 2.12
CA GLU A 69 3.85 22.52 3.34
C GLU A 69 2.89 22.67 4.53
N GLU A 70 1.61 22.34 4.34
CA GLU A 70 0.56 22.58 5.32
C GLU A 70 0.43 21.38 6.27
N GLU A 71 0.65 21.62 7.57
CA GLU A 71 0.33 20.66 8.61
C GLU A 71 -1.17 20.69 8.91
N GLY A 72 -1.80 19.52 8.91
CA GLY A 72 -3.23 19.42 9.16
C GLY A 72 -3.69 18.00 9.44
N ILE A 73 -4.92 17.90 9.93
CA ILE A 73 -5.63 16.64 10.11
C ILE A 73 -6.71 16.56 9.04
N ILE A 74 -6.66 15.51 8.22
CA ILE A 74 -7.70 15.21 7.23
C ILE A 74 -8.70 14.21 7.82
N TYR A 75 -9.98 14.44 7.52
CA TYR A 75 -11.08 13.58 7.92
C TYR A 75 -11.81 13.08 6.68
N ALA A 76 -12.30 11.85 6.72
CA ALA A 76 -13.15 11.28 5.69
C ALA A 76 -14.12 10.29 6.34
N ASP A 77 -15.38 10.34 5.90
CA ASP A 77 -16.39 9.33 6.25
C ASP A 77 -16.31 8.16 5.28
N LEU A 78 -16.29 6.94 5.81
CA LEU A 78 -16.11 5.73 5.02
C LEU A 78 -17.42 4.92 5.01
N ASP A 79 -18.16 4.96 3.89
CA ASP A 79 -19.30 4.06 3.67
C ASP A 79 -18.78 2.66 3.28
N LEU A 80 -18.80 1.72 4.22
CA LEU A 80 -18.31 0.36 3.99
C LEU A 80 -19.15 -0.42 2.99
N ASP A 81 -20.40 -0.01 2.72
CA ASP A 81 -21.23 -0.65 1.69
C ASP A 81 -20.65 -0.42 0.28
N GLU A 82 -19.86 0.63 0.08
CA GLU A 82 -19.19 0.89 -1.20
C GLU A 82 -18.22 -0.24 -1.60
N ILE A 83 -17.56 -0.89 -0.63
CA ILE A 83 -16.66 -2.01 -0.92
C ILE A 83 -17.43 -3.13 -1.63
N SER A 84 -18.61 -3.48 -1.11
CA SER A 84 -19.47 -4.49 -1.71
C SER A 84 -19.94 -4.06 -3.10
N ARG A 85 -20.36 -2.80 -3.26
CA ARG A 85 -20.80 -2.24 -4.55
C ARG A 85 -19.69 -2.31 -5.62
N ILE A 86 -18.45 -1.96 -5.27
CA ILE A 86 -17.32 -1.99 -6.21
C ILE A 86 -16.88 -3.42 -6.53
N LYS A 87 -16.85 -4.31 -5.52
CA LYS A 87 -16.56 -5.75 -5.75
C LYS A 87 -17.57 -6.41 -6.68
N MET A 88 -18.83 -5.98 -6.69
CA MET A 88 -19.81 -6.46 -7.68
C MET A 88 -19.39 -6.15 -9.11
N PHE A 89 -18.70 -5.04 -9.35
CA PHE A 89 -18.19 -4.67 -10.67
C PHE A 89 -16.88 -5.41 -11.00
N ALA A 90 -15.88 -5.33 -10.12
CA ALA A 90 -14.58 -5.98 -10.31
C ALA A 90 -14.02 -6.47 -8.96
N HIS A 91 -13.83 -7.79 -8.83
CA HIS A 91 -13.26 -8.41 -7.63
C HIS A 91 -12.14 -9.38 -8.00
N CYS A 92 -10.89 -8.91 -7.87
CA CYS A 92 -9.68 -9.60 -8.33
C CYS A 92 -9.47 -10.99 -7.71
N THR A 93 -9.90 -11.21 -6.47
CA THR A 93 -9.80 -12.50 -5.76
C THR A 93 -11.13 -13.26 -5.72
N GLY A 94 -12.18 -12.73 -6.34
CA GLY A 94 -13.50 -13.35 -6.42
C GLY A 94 -13.88 -13.73 -7.84
N HIS A 95 -15.01 -13.21 -8.33
CA HIS A 95 -15.57 -13.59 -9.64
C HIS A 95 -14.69 -13.21 -10.84
N TYR A 96 -13.78 -12.26 -10.68
CA TYR A 96 -12.81 -11.87 -11.72
C TYR A 96 -11.54 -12.74 -11.71
N SER A 97 -11.37 -13.58 -10.67
CA SER A 97 -10.21 -14.47 -10.55
C SER A 97 -10.35 -15.69 -11.48
N ARG A 98 -9.20 -16.20 -11.95
CA ARG A 98 -9.10 -17.42 -12.76
C ARG A 98 -8.17 -18.44 -12.09
N PRO A 99 -8.62 -19.08 -10.99
CA PRO A 99 -7.81 -20.06 -10.26
C PRO A 99 -7.46 -21.30 -11.10
N ASP A 100 -8.18 -21.53 -12.19
CA ASP A 100 -7.87 -22.55 -13.19
C ASP A 100 -6.66 -22.19 -14.09
N LEU A 101 -6.31 -20.90 -14.20
CA LEU A 101 -5.14 -20.43 -14.97
C LEU A 101 -3.92 -20.18 -14.09
N MET A 102 -4.13 -19.50 -12.95
CA MET A 102 -3.05 -19.11 -12.05
C MET A 102 -3.52 -19.16 -10.62
N TRP A 103 -2.67 -19.69 -9.74
CA TRP A 103 -2.83 -19.61 -8.30
C TRP A 103 -1.47 -19.24 -7.68
N LEU A 104 -1.52 -18.51 -6.56
CA LEU A 104 -0.33 -18.10 -5.80
C LEU A 104 -0.27 -18.90 -4.50
N SER A 105 0.81 -19.66 -4.31
CA SER A 105 1.14 -20.26 -3.02
C SER A 105 2.12 -19.36 -2.28
N VAL A 106 1.90 -19.16 -0.98
CA VAL A 106 2.82 -18.42 -0.12
C VAL A 106 3.44 -19.38 0.89
N ASP A 107 4.77 -19.46 0.89
CA ASP A 107 5.51 -20.14 1.93
C ASP A 107 5.76 -19.18 3.10
N ASN A 108 5.03 -19.39 4.19
CA ASN A 108 5.07 -18.53 5.37
C ASN A 108 6.28 -18.78 6.28
N ASN A 109 7.19 -19.70 5.92
CA ASN A 109 8.38 -19.95 6.70
C ASN A 109 9.43 -18.85 6.51
N ALA A 110 9.97 -18.35 7.64
CA ALA A 110 11.07 -17.39 7.62
C ALA A 110 12.26 -17.91 6.79
N LYS A 111 12.78 -17.06 5.89
CA LYS A 111 13.91 -17.40 5.01
C LYS A 111 15.18 -16.75 5.52
N SER A 112 16.23 -17.55 5.73
CA SER A 112 17.55 -17.02 6.08
C SER A 112 18.19 -16.33 4.87
N LEU A 113 18.72 -15.12 5.08
CA LEU A 113 19.46 -14.33 4.08
C LEU A 113 20.76 -15.01 3.66
N VAL A 114 21.42 -15.69 4.60
CA VAL A 114 22.66 -16.45 4.35
C VAL A 114 22.38 -17.92 4.60
N ARG A 115 22.72 -18.78 3.64
CA ARG A 115 22.64 -20.23 3.78
C ARG A 115 24.06 -20.78 3.97
N PRO A 116 24.38 -21.39 5.12
CA PRO A 116 25.67 -22.06 5.30
C PRO A 116 25.87 -23.13 4.21
N THR A 117 27.05 -23.17 3.61
CA THR A 117 27.41 -24.24 2.67
C THR A 117 27.37 -25.58 3.41
N GLY A 118 26.47 -26.49 3.00
CA GLY A 118 26.26 -27.79 3.66
C GLY A 118 25.07 -27.85 4.62
N ALA A 119 24.27 -26.80 4.75
CA ALA A 119 23.01 -26.88 5.51
C ALA A 119 22.04 -27.89 4.86
N PRO A 120 21.36 -28.73 5.65
CA PRO A 120 20.36 -29.65 5.11
C PRO A 120 19.23 -28.87 4.42
N PRO A 121 18.59 -29.44 3.38
CA PRO A 121 17.45 -28.79 2.74
C PRO A 121 16.37 -28.49 3.77
N VAL A 122 15.78 -27.30 3.68
CA VAL A 122 14.59 -26.94 4.48
C VAL A 122 13.53 -27.99 4.18
N LYS A 123 13.13 -28.76 5.20
CA LYS A 123 12.02 -29.71 5.06
C LYS A 123 10.80 -28.91 4.62
N GLY A 124 10.30 -29.19 3.42
CA GLY A 124 9.02 -28.64 2.99
C GLY A 124 7.93 -29.11 3.94
N ASP A 125 7.00 -28.22 4.31
CA ASP A 125 5.84 -28.60 5.11
C ASP A 125 5.05 -29.70 4.37
N GLU A 126 5.09 -30.92 4.90
CA GLU A 126 4.34 -32.06 4.38
C GLU A 126 2.81 -31.83 4.47
N ASN A 127 2.38 -30.83 5.24
CA ASN A 127 0.98 -30.43 5.40
C ASN A 127 0.41 -29.57 4.26
N ALA A 128 1.24 -29.04 3.36
CA ALA A 128 0.76 -28.21 2.24
C ALA A 128 -0.06 -28.99 1.18
N ARG A 129 -0.09 -30.34 1.27
CA ARG A 129 -0.87 -31.20 0.38
C ARG A 129 -2.23 -31.65 0.94
N SER A 130 -2.60 -31.29 2.18
CA SER A 130 -3.80 -31.81 2.84
C SER A 130 -5.09 -30.99 2.61
N GLY A 131 -5.03 -29.84 1.95
CA GLY A 131 -6.19 -28.96 1.74
C GLY A 131 -7.06 -29.24 0.51
N ARG A 132 -6.86 -30.37 -0.19
CA ARG A 132 -7.72 -30.78 -1.32
C ARG A 132 -8.37 -32.11 -1.01
N GLN A 133 -9.32 -32.08 -0.08
CA GLN A 133 -10.44 -33.01 -0.09
C GLN A 133 -11.70 -32.15 -0.19
N ASP A 134 -12.43 -32.43 -1.27
CA ASP A 134 -13.80 -32.01 -1.60
C ASP A 134 -13.94 -30.70 -2.41
#